data_AF-M0AR47-F1
#
_entry.id   AF-M0AR47-F1
#
_cell.length_a   1.000
_cell.length_b   1.000
_cell.length_c   1.000
_cell.angle_alpha   90.00
_cell.angle_beta   90.00
_cell.angle_gamma   90.00
#
_symmetry.space_group_name_H-M   'P 1'
#
loop_
_entity.id
_entity.type
_entity.pdbx_description
1 polymer ?
#
loop_
_entity_poly.entity_id
_entity_poly.type
_entity_poly.pdbx_seq_one_letter_code
_entity_poly.pdbx_strand_id
1 'polypeptide(L)'
;MDEHEGAAGTAPTAIDTDHHPTQVEFADGPIVVEFADCETVHVTGDVSAVILSLFWWDENGRIGTISEPVGGVNDERDIFATEEFGEFAYGPIVTGLECFTGEGPVVPGAGDADLTNPTVDACIAAVRSEYDESGELESPPIERSSSAVGTSE
;
A
#
# COMPACT_ATOMS: atom_id res chain seq x y z
N MET A 1 28.39 37.38 -30.89
CA MET A 1 27.08 36.84 -31.29
C MET A 1 27.18 35.34 -31.09
N ASP A 2 27.27 34.85 -29.85
CA ASP A 2 26.28 34.83 -28.77
C ASP A 2 25.09 33.91 -29.09
N GLU A 3 25.18 32.70 -28.51
CA GLU A 3 24.18 31.92 -27.78
C GLU A 3 22.75 31.75 -28.34
N HIS A 4 22.30 30.50 -28.50
CA HIS A 4 21.40 29.87 -27.52
C HIS A 4 21.18 28.37 -27.77
N GLU A 5 21.39 27.61 -26.71
CA GLU A 5 20.96 26.24 -26.45
C GLU A 5 19.42 26.11 -26.43
N GLY A 6 18.93 24.88 -26.58
CA GLY A 6 17.52 24.54 -26.37
C GLY A 6 17.28 23.03 -26.43
N ALA A 7 17.59 22.36 -25.33
CA ALA A 7 17.28 20.95 -25.09
C ALA A 7 15.76 20.74 -24.87
N ALA A 8 15.24 19.64 -25.39
CA ALA A 8 14.10 18.89 -24.86
C ALA A 8 14.19 17.51 -25.53
N GLY A 9 14.69 16.48 -24.86
CA GLY A 9 14.11 15.94 -23.64
C GLY A 9 13.47 14.62 -24.04
N THR A 10 14.31 13.62 -24.36
CA THR A 10 13.88 12.23 -24.32
C THR A 10 13.46 11.99 -22.88
N ALA A 11 12.16 11.91 -22.61
CA ALA A 11 11.70 11.39 -21.34
C ALA A 11 12.14 9.92 -21.27
N PRO A 12 13.03 9.52 -20.34
CA PRO A 12 13.04 8.13 -19.95
C PRO A 12 11.77 7.91 -19.13
N THR A 13 10.72 7.34 -19.72
CA THR A 13 9.64 6.72 -18.95
C THR A 13 10.20 5.43 -18.34
N ALA A 14 11.07 5.58 -17.36
CA ALA A 14 11.41 4.50 -16.45
C ALA A 14 10.35 4.54 -15.35
N ILE A 15 9.19 3.93 -15.63
CA ILE A 15 8.40 3.38 -14.53
C ILE A 15 9.21 2.16 -14.13
N ASP A 16 10.12 2.35 -13.18
CA ASP A 16 10.71 1.22 -12.46
C ASP A 16 9.60 0.74 -11.52
N THR A 17 8.66 0.01 -12.14
CA THR A 17 7.54 -0.70 -11.52
C THR A 17 8.09 -1.95 -10.86
N ASP A 18 9.00 -1.74 -9.93
CA ASP A 18 9.77 -2.82 -9.35
C ASP A 18 8.94 -3.41 -8.21
N HIS A 19 7.89 -4.18 -8.59
CA HIS A 19 7.04 -5.01 -7.72
C HIS A 19 7.87 -6.16 -7.14
N HIS A 20 8.98 -5.86 -6.48
CA HIS A 20 9.76 -6.90 -5.87
C HIS A 20 8.98 -7.48 -4.70
N PRO A 21 8.78 -8.81 -4.69
CA PRO A 21 8.21 -9.46 -3.53
C PRO A 21 9.11 -9.16 -2.32
N THR A 22 8.49 -8.74 -1.23
CA THR A 22 9.18 -8.55 0.05
C THR A 22 9.21 -9.86 0.79
N GLN A 23 10.41 -10.39 1.03
CA GLN A 23 10.61 -11.60 1.82
C GLN A 23 11.01 -11.25 3.24
N VAL A 24 10.34 -11.88 4.21
CA VAL A 24 10.65 -11.79 5.64
C VAL A 24 10.92 -13.20 6.17
N GLU A 25 11.98 -13.37 6.95
CA GLU A 25 12.36 -14.68 7.49
C GLU A 25 11.81 -14.88 8.90
N PHE A 26 11.08 -15.98 9.10
CA PHE A 26 10.55 -16.38 10.41
C PHE A 26 11.05 -17.77 10.82
N ALA A 27 10.76 -18.17 12.07
CA ALA A 27 11.15 -19.47 12.61
C ALA A 27 10.51 -20.64 11.87
N ASP A 28 9.27 -20.46 11.41
CA ASP A 28 8.46 -21.47 10.74
C ASP A 28 8.66 -21.50 9.21
N GLY A 29 9.39 -20.53 8.66
CA GLY A 29 9.70 -20.45 7.24
C GLY A 29 9.77 -19.00 6.75
N PRO A 30 10.21 -18.77 5.50
CA PRO A 30 10.12 -17.45 4.88
C PRO A 30 8.65 -17.14 4.54
N ILE A 31 8.25 -15.90 4.79
CA ILE A 31 6.99 -15.34 4.30
C ILE A 31 7.34 -14.35 3.19
N VAL A 32 6.72 -14.52 2.04
CA VAL A 32 6.91 -13.69 0.86
C VAL A 32 5.60 -12.95 0.60
N VAL A 33 5.69 -11.63 0.49
CA VAL A 33 4.54 -10.75 0.24
C VAL A 33 4.79 -9.96 -1.02
N GLU A 34 3.84 -10.02 -1.95
CA GLU A 34 3.84 -9.23 -3.18
C GLU A 34 2.57 -8.39 -3.23
N PHE A 35 2.73 -7.06 -3.31
CA PHE A 35 1.62 -6.16 -3.61
C PHE A 35 1.42 -6.15 -5.13
N ALA A 36 0.55 -7.03 -5.61
CA ALA A 36 0.37 -7.29 -7.04
C ALA A 36 -0.24 -6.09 -7.78
N ASP A 37 -1.16 -5.38 -7.13
CA ASP A 37 -1.79 -4.16 -7.61
C ASP A 37 -2.33 -3.33 -6.42
N CYS A 38 -3.19 -2.34 -6.70
CA CYS A 38 -3.70 -1.43 -5.68
C CYS A 38 -4.64 -2.08 -4.68
N GLU A 39 -5.30 -3.20 -5.02
CA GLU A 39 -6.27 -3.87 -4.14
C GLU A 39 -5.88 -5.31 -3.76
N THR A 40 -4.89 -5.88 -4.45
CA THR A 40 -4.51 -7.29 -4.32
C THR A 40 -3.15 -7.46 -3.68
N VAL A 41 -3.07 -8.38 -2.73
CA VAL A 41 -1.82 -8.86 -2.13
C VAL A 41 -1.71 -10.37 -2.28
N HIS A 42 -0.56 -10.83 -2.77
CA HIS A 42 -0.18 -12.23 -2.76
C HIS A 42 0.72 -12.52 -1.57
N VAL A 43 0.34 -13.52 -0.76
CA VAL A 43 1.11 -13.97 0.40
C VAL A 43 1.47 -15.44 0.23
N THR A 44 2.76 -15.75 0.30
CA THR A 44 3.30 -17.11 0.31
C THR A 44 3.97 -17.40 1.65
N GLY A 45 3.67 -18.54 2.25
CA GLY A 45 4.14 -18.97 3.57
C GLY A 45 2.98 -19.19 4.54
N ASP A 46 3.32 -19.61 5.76
CA ASP A 46 2.36 -19.91 6.81
C ASP A 46 2.24 -18.76 7.80
N VAL A 47 1.08 -18.11 7.84
CA VAL A 47 0.72 -17.10 8.84
C VAL A 47 -0.60 -17.45 9.52
N SER A 48 -0.63 -17.34 10.84
CA SER A 48 -1.82 -17.57 11.66
C SER A 48 -2.91 -16.54 11.38
N ALA A 49 -2.52 -15.30 11.11
CA ALA A 49 -3.44 -14.25 10.68
C ALA A 49 -2.72 -13.14 9.90
N VAL A 50 -3.50 -12.42 9.09
CA VAL A 50 -3.10 -11.18 8.42
C VAL A 50 -4.09 -10.08 8.81
N ILE A 51 -3.58 -8.88 9.09
CA ILE A 51 -4.38 -7.65 9.09
C ILE A 51 -4.06 -6.90 7.80
N LEU A 52 -5.10 -6.59 7.01
CA LEU A 52 -4.94 -5.78 5.81
C LEU A 52 -5.32 -4.34 6.12
N SER A 53 -4.46 -3.39 5.74
CA SER A 53 -4.69 -1.97 5.92
C SER A 53 -4.88 -1.27 4.58
N LEU A 54 -5.98 -0.54 4.44
CA LEU A 54 -6.33 0.15 3.21
C LEU A 54 -7.08 1.46 3.47
N PHE A 55 -7.19 2.29 2.44
CA PHE A 55 -8.12 3.41 2.42
C PHE A 55 -8.84 3.48 1.06
N TRP A 56 -9.90 4.27 1.03
CA TRP A 56 -10.72 4.53 -0.14
C TRP A 56 -11.39 5.89 -0.01
N TRP A 57 -12.07 6.33 -1.06
CA TRP A 57 -12.98 7.48 -0.98
C TRP A 57 -14.42 7.04 -1.19
N ASP A 58 -15.34 7.68 -0.46
CA ASP A 58 -16.78 7.56 -0.69
C ASP A 58 -17.24 8.43 -1.87
N GLU A 59 -18.52 8.31 -2.26
CA GLU A 59 -19.13 9.07 -3.36
C GLU A 59 -19.07 10.60 -3.20
N ASN A 60 -18.78 11.11 -1.99
CA ASN A 60 -18.63 12.53 -1.70
C ASN A 60 -17.15 12.95 -1.63
N GLY A 61 -16.25 12.07 -2.07
CA GLY A 61 -14.81 12.29 -2.03
C GLY A 61 -14.20 12.22 -0.64
N ARG A 62 -14.90 11.64 0.35
CA ARG A 62 -14.39 11.55 1.73
C ARG A 62 -13.60 10.28 1.97
N ILE A 63 -12.51 10.38 2.72
CA ILE A 63 -11.64 9.24 2.99
C ILE A 63 -12.24 8.31 4.05
N GLY A 64 -12.26 7.02 3.74
CA GLY A 64 -12.44 5.93 4.70
C GLY A 64 -11.16 5.10 4.84
N THR A 65 -10.94 4.52 6.02
CA THR A 65 -9.78 3.64 6.31
C THR A 65 -10.25 2.37 6.99
N ILE A 66 -9.63 1.23 6.67
CA ILE A 66 -9.85 -0.07 7.29
C ILE A 66 -8.48 -0.65 7.66
N SER A 67 -8.41 -1.24 8.85
CA SER A 67 -7.32 -2.09 9.32
C SER A 67 -7.96 -3.25 10.08
N GLU A 68 -8.28 -4.32 9.37
CA GLU A 68 -9.03 -5.45 9.92
C GLU A 68 -8.41 -6.80 9.56
N PRO A 69 -8.60 -7.83 10.41
CA PRO A 69 -8.07 -9.16 10.16
C PRO A 69 -8.82 -9.85 9.01
N VAL A 70 -8.06 -10.42 8.07
CA VAL A 70 -8.55 -11.16 6.89
C VAL A 70 -8.35 -12.68 7.02
N GLY A 71 -7.88 -13.14 8.19
CA GLY A 71 -7.59 -14.55 8.49
C GLY A 71 -6.17 -14.97 8.13
N GLY A 72 -5.87 -16.27 8.30
CA GLY A 72 -4.54 -16.84 8.07
C GLY A 72 -4.29 -17.24 6.60
N VAL A 73 -3.05 -17.63 6.35
CA VAL A 73 -2.57 -18.19 5.08
C VAL A 73 -1.85 -19.50 5.40
N ASN A 74 -2.16 -20.55 4.64
CA ASN A 74 -1.44 -21.82 4.69
C ASN A 74 -0.88 -22.05 3.30
N ASP A 75 0.44 -22.15 3.19
CA ASP A 75 1.21 -22.18 1.94
C ASP A 75 1.11 -20.92 1.04
N GLU A 76 -0.08 -20.56 0.53
CA GLU A 76 -0.26 -19.48 -0.43
C GLU A 76 -1.70 -18.93 -0.42
N ARG A 77 -1.87 -17.61 -0.52
CA ARG A 77 -3.18 -16.96 -0.68
C ARG A 77 -3.06 -15.60 -1.39
N ASP A 78 -3.93 -15.40 -2.38
CA ASP A 78 -4.27 -14.07 -2.88
C ASP A 78 -5.38 -13.46 -2.01
N ILE A 79 -5.16 -12.21 -1.58
CA ILE A 79 -6.08 -11.46 -0.74
C ILE A 79 -6.55 -10.25 -1.54
N PHE A 80 -7.84 -10.21 -1.85
CA PHE A 80 -8.49 -9.13 -2.59
C PHE A 80 -9.28 -8.26 -1.62
N ALA A 81 -8.94 -6.97 -1.53
CA ALA A 81 -9.62 -6.06 -0.61
C ALA A 81 -11.13 -6.00 -0.82
N THR A 82 -11.58 -6.05 -2.08
CA THR A 82 -13.01 -6.02 -2.44
C THR A 82 -13.76 -7.29 -2.02
N GLU A 83 -13.10 -8.45 -2.00
CA GLU A 83 -13.71 -9.68 -1.51
C GLU A 83 -13.79 -9.72 0.03
N GLU A 84 -12.78 -9.19 0.72
CA GLU A 84 -12.74 -9.20 2.19
C GLU A 84 -13.63 -8.12 2.82
N PHE A 85 -13.74 -6.95 2.20
CA PHE A 85 -14.37 -5.77 2.81
C PHE A 85 -15.58 -5.22 2.03
N GLY A 86 -15.86 -5.76 0.84
CA GLY A 86 -16.99 -5.36 -0.01
C GLY A 86 -16.64 -4.28 -1.04
N GLU A 87 -17.67 -3.66 -1.62
CA GLU A 87 -17.51 -2.69 -2.71
C GLU A 87 -17.16 -1.29 -2.19
N PHE A 88 -16.30 -0.60 -2.94
CA PHE A 88 -15.84 0.76 -2.67
C PHE A 88 -16.24 1.71 -3.80
N ALA A 89 -16.52 2.97 -3.47
CA ALA A 89 -16.87 3.95 -4.51
C ALA A 89 -15.65 4.34 -5.36
N TYR A 90 -14.54 4.71 -4.71
CA TYR A 90 -13.27 5.00 -5.37
C TYR A 90 -12.11 4.35 -4.60
N GLY A 91 -11.36 3.48 -5.26
CA GLY A 91 -10.42 2.55 -4.62
C GLY A 91 -10.96 1.11 -4.65
N PRO A 92 -10.53 0.22 -3.75
CA PRO A 92 -9.69 0.45 -2.56
C PRO A 92 -8.19 0.53 -2.88
N ILE A 93 -7.41 1.12 -1.97
CA ILE A 93 -5.94 1.14 -2.05
C ILE A 93 -5.36 0.48 -0.79
N VAL A 94 -4.79 -0.71 -0.96
CA VAL A 94 -4.02 -1.40 0.07
C VAL A 94 -2.76 -0.60 0.36
N THR A 95 -2.64 -0.17 1.61
CA THR A 95 -1.49 0.59 2.11
C THR A 95 -0.42 -0.28 2.73
N GLY A 96 -0.81 -1.46 3.20
CA GLY A 96 0.10 -2.38 3.84
C GLY A 96 -0.64 -3.55 4.49
N LEU A 97 0.14 -4.40 5.12
CA LEU A 97 -0.36 -5.53 5.87
C LEU A 97 0.53 -5.84 7.05
N GLU A 98 -0.07 -6.50 8.05
CA GLU A 98 0.64 -7.07 9.18
C GLU A 98 0.49 -8.59 9.18
N CYS A 99 1.60 -9.31 9.32
CA CYS A 99 1.63 -10.77 9.45
C CYS A 99 1.74 -11.19 10.91
N PHE A 100 0.95 -12.19 11.31
CA PHE A 100 0.99 -12.80 12.64
C PHE A 100 1.31 -14.29 12.50
N THR A 101 2.37 -14.74 13.15
CA THR A 101 2.81 -16.14 13.16
C THR A 101 2.41 -16.86 14.45
N GLY A 102 2.30 -16.15 15.57
CA GLY A 102 1.96 -16.72 16.89
C GLY A 102 0.47 -16.83 17.22
N GLU A 103 0.16 -17.50 18.34
CA GLU A 103 -1.20 -17.67 18.90
C GLU A 103 -1.69 -16.44 19.72
N GLY A 104 -1.03 -15.29 19.56
CA GLY A 104 -1.33 -14.05 20.28
C GLY A 104 -2.60 -13.35 19.80
N PRO A 105 -3.04 -12.27 20.49
CA PRO A 105 -4.15 -11.46 20.01
C PRO A 105 -3.78 -10.79 18.68
N VAL A 106 -4.68 -10.91 17.69
CA VAL A 106 -4.55 -10.25 16.39
C VAL A 106 -5.15 -8.86 16.51
N VAL A 107 -4.29 -7.85 16.67
CA VAL A 107 -4.68 -6.44 16.80
C VAL A 107 -3.75 -5.57 15.95
N PRO A 108 -4.26 -4.48 15.34
CA PRO A 108 -3.42 -3.59 14.55
C PRO A 108 -2.22 -3.03 15.33
N GLY A 109 -1.06 -2.97 14.68
CA GLY A 109 0.22 -2.50 15.22
C GLY A 109 0.98 -3.52 16.07
N ALA A 110 0.53 -4.77 16.12
CA ALA A 110 1.14 -5.84 16.89
C ALA A 110 1.65 -7.01 16.02
N GLY A 111 1.68 -6.85 14.70
CA GLY A 111 2.20 -7.87 13.78
C GLY A 111 3.65 -8.24 14.07
N ASP A 112 3.99 -9.51 13.78
CA ASP A 112 5.38 -9.98 13.80
C ASP A 112 6.18 -9.39 12.62
N ALA A 113 5.49 -9.06 11.52
CA ALA A 113 5.99 -8.18 10.48
C ALA A 113 4.92 -7.17 10.06
N ASP A 114 5.39 -5.96 9.76
CA ASP A 114 4.62 -4.86 9.18
C ASP A 114 5.24 -4.52 7.83
N LEU A 115 4.40 -4.50 6.80
CA LEU A 115 4.82 -4.34 5.41
C LEU A 115 3.99 -3.25 4.76
N THR A 116 4.67 -2.24 4.23
CA THR A 116 4.04 -1.13 3.51
C THR A 116 4.04 -1.41 2.02
N ASN A 117 2.92 -1.13 1.35
CA ASN A 117 2.83 -1.23 -0.10
C ASN A 117 3.73 -0.14 -0.75
N PRO A 118 4.76 -0.51 -1.54
CA PRO A 118 5.66 0.45 -2.16
C PRO A 118 5.02 1.30 -3.26
N THR A 119 3.84 0.90 -3.77
CA THR A 119 3.15 1.57 -4.89
C THR A 119 1.99 2.46 -4.47
N VAL A 120 1.80 2.71 -3.16
CA VAL A 120 0.67 3.49 -2.61
C VAL A 120 0.50 4.84 -3.28
N ASP A 121 1.57 5.63 -3.41
CA ASP A 121 1.52 6.94 -4.06
C ASP A 121 1.09 6.85 -5.54
N ALA A 122 1.52 5.81 -6.25
CA ALA A 122 1.13 5.57 -7.63
C ALA A 122 -0.35 5.18 -7.74
N CYS A 123 -0.83 4.33 -6.83
CA CYS A 123 -2.24 3.95 -6.74
C CYS A 123 -3.13 5.17 -6.44
N ILE A 124 -2.71 6.05 -5.53
CA ILE A 124 -3.42 7.30 -5.23
C ILE A 124 -3.51 8.17 -6.49
N ALA A 125 -2.39 8.35 -7.18
CA ALA A 125 -2.36 9.17 -8.38
C ALA A 125 -3.27 8.58 -9.49
N ALA A 126 -3.31 7.26 -9.64
CA ALA A 126 -4.18 6.58 -10.59
C ALA A 126 -5.67 6.81 -10.28
N VAL A 127 -6.11 6.53 -9.04
CA VAL A 127 -7.51 6.74 -8.63
C VAL A 127 -7.91 8.22 -8.77
N ARG A 128 -7.04 9.16 -8.36
CA ARG A 128 -7.33 10.59 -8.56
C ARG A 128 -7.39 10.97 -10.03
N SER A 129 -6.51 10.43 -10.87
CA SER A 129 -6.57 10.72 -12.31
C SER A 129 -7.86 10.22 -12.96
N GLU A 130 -8.44 9.13 -12.47
CA GLU A 130 -9.68 8.58 -13.01
C GLU A 130 -10.93 9.28 -12.47
N TYR A 131 -10.92 9.67 -11.19
CA TYR A 131 -12.16 10.09 -10.49
C TYR A 131 -12.13 11.52 -9.95
N ASP A 132 -10.97 12.20 -9.91
CA ASP A 132 -10.81 13.55 -9.36
C ASP A 132 -10.87 14.63 -10.46
N GLU A 133 -11.82 14.51 -11.41
CA GLU A 133 -11.92 15.43 -12.57
C GLU A 133 -12.16 16.91 -12.18
N SER A 134 -12.60 17.16 -10.93
CA SER A 134 -12.85 18.51 -10.39
C SER A 134 -12.09 18.85 -9.09
N GLY A 135 -11.21 17.97 -8.59
CA GLY A 135 -10.43 18.22 -7.37
C GLY A 135 -11.23 18.07 -6.05
N GLU A 136 -12.18 17.13 -6.02
CA GLU A 136 -13.12 16.90 -4.92
C GLU A 136 -12.68 15.77 -3.97
N LEU A 137 -11.67 14.96 -4.32
CA LEU A 137 -11.16 13.91 -3.43
C LEU A 137 -10.25 14.49 -2.33
N GLU A 138 -10.57 14.18 -1.08
CA GLU A 138 -9.73 14.51 0.06
C GLU A 138 -8.33 13.90 -0.07
N SER A 139 -7.31 14.51 0.55
CA SER A 139 -5.93 13.98 0.48
C SER A 139 -5.73 12.89 1.54
N PRO A 140 -5.21 11.70 1.16
CA PRO A 140 -5.07 10.59 2.09
C PRO A 140 -4.05 10.91 3.19
N PRO A 141 -4.23 10.36 4.40
CA PRO A 141 -3.30 10.56 5.51
C PRO A 141 -2.05 9.69 5.29
N ILE A 142 -1.21 10.02 4.30
CA ILE A 142 0.13 9.43 4.22
C ILE A 142 1.00 10.23 5.19
N GLU A 143 1.22 9.70 6.40
CA GLU A 143 2.15 10.31 7.34
C GLU A 143 3.54 10.35 6.72
N ARG A 144 3.96 11.53 6.29
CA ARG A 144 5.35 11.85 6.02
C ARG A 144 6.17 11.57 7.26
N SER A 145 6.81 10.40 7.31
CA SER A 145 7.99 10.20 8.14
C SER A 145 9.14 11.03 7.58
N SER A 146 9.12 12.32 7.86
CA SER A 146 10.30 13.17 7.90
C SER A 146 10.10 14.13 9.07
N SER A 147 10.55 13.62 10.22
CA SER A 147 10.60 14.26 11.52
C SER A 147 10.86 15.76 11.45
N ALA A 148 9.99 16.54 12.08
CA ALA A 148 10.38 17.81 12.64
C ALA A 148 11.27 17.54 13.87
N VAL A 149 12.53 17.99 13.87
CA VAL A 149 13.23 18.61 15.02
C VAL A 149 14.74 18.82 14.73
N GLY A 150 15.26 20.00 15.10
CA GLY A 150 16.69 20.23 15.37
C GLY A 150 17.28 21.49 14.70
N THR A 151 17.09 22.68 15.26
CA THR A 151 18.06 23.45 16.10
C THR A 151 19.01 24.38 15.32
N SER A 152 18.82 25.67 15.62
CA SER A 152 19.77 26.79 15.70
C SER A 152 21.15 26.66 15.05
N GLU A 153 21.51 27.65 14.22
CA GLU A 153 22.57 28.64 14.51
C GLU A 153 22.39 29.91 13.65
#